data_AF-A0A382JDB9-F1
#
_entry.id   AF-A0A382JDB9-F1
#
_cell.length_a   1.000
_cell.length_b   1.000
_cell.length_c   1.000
_cell.angle_alpha   90.00
_cell.angle_beta   90.00
_cell.angle_gamma   90.00
#
_symmetry.space_group_name_H-M   'P 1'
#
loop_
_entity.id
_entity.type
_entity.pdbx_description
1 polymer ?
#
loop_
_entity_poly.entity_id
_entity_poly.type
_entity_poly.pdbx_seq_one_letter_code
_entity_poly.pdbx_strand_id
1 'polypeptide(L)'
;MRNEIEKVLESMREDYCRWSKAGSGGSSEIKTKMEEDYCEGLEVTEGSRYWKIISDKRGSRSVCGFIVKSGDKKFREGDMLKAAGWAAPARNFARGNVLNGAGVDNVRWTGIG
;
A
#
# COMPACT_ATOMS: atom_id res chain seq x y z
N MET A 1 -11.69 -4.65 9.42
CA MET A 1 -11.20 -4.34 8.05
C MET A 1 -10.38 -3.05 8.00
N ARG A 2 -10.91 -1.86 8.30
CA ARG A 2 -10.10 -0.61 8.23
C ARG A 2 -8.83 -0.67 9.08
N ASN A 3 -8.93 -1.15 10.32
CA ASN A 3 -7.76 -1.34 11.20
C ASN A 3 -6.70 -2.29 10.62
N GLU A 4 -7.14 -3.26 9.82
CA GLU A 4 -6.24 -4.26 9.23
C GLU A 4 -5.54 -3.64 8.01
N ILE A 5 -6.26 -2.83 7.22
CA ILE A 5 -5.67 -2.03 6.15
C ILE A 5 -4.64 -1.03 6.71
N GLU A 6 -4.88 -0.47 7.90
CA GLU A 6 -3.91 0.44 8.54
C GLU A 6 -2.56 -0.25 8.77
N LYS A 7 -2.54 -1.53 9.16
CA LYS A 7 -1.29 -2.30 9.29
C LYS A 7 -0.51 -2.41 7.98
N VAL A 8 -1.22 -2.43 6.84
CA VAL A 8 -0.59 -2.39 5.51
C VAL A 8 0.02 -1.01 5.26
N LEU A 9 -0.70 0.06 5.60
CA LEU A 9 -0.17 1.43 5.47
C LEU A 9 1.03 1.65 6.39
N GLU A 10 0.99 1.17 7.63
CA GLU A 10 2.11 1.21 8.57
C GLU A 10 3.34 0.49 7.98
N SER A 11 3.17 -0.72 7.47
CA SER A 11 4.27 -1.45 6.82
C SER A 11 4.84 -0.71 5.61
N MET A 12 3.99 -0.06 4.81
CA MET A 12 4.42 0.80 3.70
C MET A 12 5.21 2.02 4.17
N ARG A 13 4.77 2.70 5.24
CA ARG A 13 5.47 3.84 5.85
C ARG A 13 6.83 3.43 6.40
N GLU A 14 6.89 2.31 7.12
CA GLU A 14 8.13 1.77 7.67
C GLU A 14 9.14 1.42 6.56
N ASP A 15 8.69 0.77 5.48
CA ASP A 15 9.54 0.44 4.34
C ASP A 15 10.08 1.71 3.65
N TYR A 16 9.26 2.76 3.52
CA TYR A 16 9.71 4.04 2.97
C TYR A 16 10.75 4.72 3.86
N CYS A 17 10.48 4.84 5.16
CA CYS A 17 11.40 5.44 6.12
C CYS A 17 12.73 4.67 6.17
N ARG A 18 12.68 3.33 6.10
CA ARG A 18 13.89 2.51 6.01
C ARG A 18 14.68 2.80 4.73
N TRP A 19 14.01 2.88 3.58
CA TRP A 19 14.63 3.18 2.30
C TRP A 19 15.25 4.59 2.26
N SER A 20 14.53 5.60 2.76
CA SER A 20 14.98 7.00 2.87
C SER A 20 16.27 7.13 3.71
N LYS A 21 16.32 6.43 4.86
CA LYS A 21 17.48 6.41 5.76
C LYS A 21 18.67 5.66 5.16
N ALA A 22 18.44 4.61 4.38
CA ALA A 22 19.49 3.84 3.73
C ALA A 22 20.15 4.58 2.55
N GLY A 23 19.50 5.59 1.97
CA GLY A 23 20.06 6.37 0.87
C GLY A 23 21.24 7.26 1.28
N SER A 24 22.35 7.20 0.54
CA SER A 24 23.52 8.05 0.73
C SER A 24 23.25 9.48 0.24
N GLY A 25 23.46 10.50 1.08
CA GLY A 25 23.35 11.92 0.71
C GLY A 25 21.98 12.56 0.95
N GLY A 26 21.90 13.88 0.74
CA GLY A 26 20.72 14.72 1.01
C GLY A 26 20.69 15.30 2.44
N SER A 27 20.16 16.53 2.57
CA SER A 27 19.93 17.15 3.88
C SER A 27 18.93 16.33 4.70
N SER A 28 19.16 16.22 6.02
CA SER A 28 18.24 15.56 6.95
C SER A 28 16.84 16.16 6.88
N GLU A 29 16.73 17.48 6.75
CA GLU A 29 15.46 18.20 6.66
C GLU A 29 14.67 17.79 5.40
N ILE A 30 15.35 17.63 4.27
CA ILE A 30 14.73 17.21 3.01
C ILE A 30 14.18 15.79 3.15
N LYS A 31 14.95 14.89 3.79
CA LYS A 31 14.52 13.51 4.03
C LYS A 31 13.31 13.45 4.94
N THR A 32 13.34 14.16 6.07
CA THR A 32 12.21 14.24 7.00
C THR A 32 10.96 14.74 6.29
N LYS A 33 11.07 15.81 5.51
CA LYS A 33 9.94 16.33 4.72
C LYS A 33 9.43 15.31 3.69
N MET A 34 10.31 14.54 3.06
CA MET A 34 9.91 13.48 2.13
C MET A 34 9.22 12.31 2.81
N GLU A 35 9.60 11.99 4.04
CA GLU A 35 8.97 10.95 4.89
C GLU A 35 7.57 11.40 5.32
N GLU A 36 7.44 12.64 5.79
CA GLU A 36 6.15 13.27 6.14
C GLU A 36 5.21 13.30 4.92
N ASP A 37 5.67 13.84 3.78
CA ASP A 37 4.89 13.92 2.54
C ASP A 37 4.38 12.54 2.10
N TYR A 38 5.19 11.48 2.24
CA TYR A 38 4.79 10.13 1.87
C TYR A 38 3.77 9.55 2.86
N CYS A 39 3.99 9.73 4.16
CA CYS A 39 3.13 9.19 5.21
C CYS A 39 1.74 9.84 5.19
N GLU A 40 1.68 11.16 4.97
CA GLU A 40 0.42 11.90 4.83
C GLU A 40 -0.28 11.62 3.50
N GLY A 41 0.50 11.35 2.44
CA GLY A 41 0.01 11.07 1.10
C GLY A 41 -0.59 9.67 0.88
N LEU A 42 -0.57 8.78 1.88
CA LEU A 42 -1.17 7.46 1.76
C LEU A 42 -2.67 7.52 2.03
N GLU A 43 -3.47 7.21 1.01
CA GLU A 43 -4.92 7.26 1.06
C GLU A 43 -5.52 5.88 0.80
N VAL A 44 -6.66 5.61 1.43
CA VAL A 44 -7.49 4.44 1.15
C VAL A 44 -8.86 4.89 0.66
N THR A 45 -9.20 4.47 -0.55
CA THR A 45 -10.52 4.73 -1.13
C THR A 45 -11.34 3.46 -1.17
N GLU A 46 -12.62 3.59 -0.83
CA GLU A 46 -13.56 2.47 -0.80
C GLU A 46 -14.27 2.34 -2.14
N GLY A 47 -14.13 1.18 -2.78
CA GLY A 47 -14.91 0.78 -3.94
C GLY A 47 -15.96 -0.28 -3.59
N SER A 48 -16.72 -0.70 -4.60
CA SER A 48 -17.74 -1.75 -4.44
C SER A 48 -17.14 -3.09 -4.02
N ARG A 49 -16.03 -3.50 -4.66
CA ARG A 49 -15.40 -4.82 -4.43
C ARG A 49 -14.04 -4.76 -3.76
N TYR A 50 -13.39 -3.59 -3.76
CA TYR A 50 -12.03 -3.43 -3.26
C TYR A 50 -11.89 -2.15 -2.46
N TRP A 51 -11.03 -2.21 -1.45
CA TRP A 51 -10.32 -1.04 -0.95
C TRP A 51 -9.11 -0.79 -1.83
N LYS A 52 -8.89 0.46 -2.22
CA LYS A 52 -7.78 0.86 -3.09
C LYS A 52 -6.82 1.73 -2.31
N ILE A 53 -5.56 1.33 -2.28
CA ILE A 53 -4.47 2.08 -1.66
C ILE A 53 -3.82 2.97 -2.71
N ILE A 54 -3.72 4.26 -2.41
CA ILE A 54 -3.16 5.28 -3.28
C ILE A 54 -2.03 5.98 -2.53
N SER A 55 -0.91 6.21 -3.19
CA SER A 55 0.08 7.19 -2.73
C SER A 55 -0.07 8.46 -3.55
N ASP A 56 -0.32 9.60 -2.92
CA ASP A 56 -0.26 10.92 -3.50
C ASP A 56 0.90 11.71 -2.90
N LYS A 57 1.98 11.85 -3.67
CA LYS A 57 3.16 12.60 -3.22
C LYS A 57 3.57 13.61 -4.27
N ARG A 58 3.61 14.88 -3.88
CA ARG A 58 4.14 16.00 -4.69
C ARG A 58 3.61 16.02 -6.14
N GLY A 59 2.30 15.82 -6.31
CA GLY A 59 1.65 15.82 -7.63
C GLY A 59 1.82 14.52 -8.43
N SER A 60 2.42 13.49 -7.84
CA SER A 60 2.48 12.14 -8.39
C SER A 60 1.54 11.21 -7.62
N ARG A 61 0.43 10.87 -8.26
CA ARG A 61 -0.59 9.99 -7.69
C ARG A 61 -0.54 8.62 -8.34
N SER A 62 -0.39 7.57 -7.54
CA SER A 62 -0.24 6.18 -8.01
C SER A 62 -1.04 5.21 -7.16
N VAL A 63 -1.55 4.14 -7.78
CA VAL A 63 -2.22 3.05 -7.06
C VAL A 63 -1.19 2.02 -6.62
N CYS A 64 -1.12 1.80 -5.32
CA CYS A 64 -0.16 0.89 -4.70
C CYS A 64 -0.70 -0.54 -4.59
N GLY A 65 -2.02 -0.71 -4.59
CA GLY A 65 -2.63 -2.03 -4.55
C GLY A 65 -4.09 -2.00 -4.14
N PHE A 66 -4.65 -3.20 -4.01
CA PHE A 66 -6.05 -3.40 -3.69
C PHE A 66 -6.20 -4.45 -2.59
N ILE A 67 -7.20 -4.27 -1.73
CA ILE A 67 -7.59 -5.26 -0.72
C ILE A 67 -9.03 -5.65 -1.02
N VAL A 68 -9.29 -6.95 -1.13
CA VAL A 68 -10.60 -7.48 -1.47
C VAL A 68 -11.58 -7.21 -0.33
N LYS A 69 -12.65 -6.45 -0.62
CA LYS A 69 -13.75 -6.16 0.31
C LYS A 69 -14.83 -7.23 0.21
N SER A 70 -15.23 -7.57 -1.02
CA SER A 70 -16.24 -8.58 -1.30
C SER A 70 -15.63 -9.64 -2.20
N GLY A 71 -15.38 -10.81 -1.62
CA GLY A 71 -14.75 -11.94 -2.28
C GLY A 71 -15.53 -12.48 -3.49
N ASP A 72 -14.92 -13.42 -4.19
CA ASP A 72 -15.54 -14.23 -5.23
C ASP A 72 -14.96 -15.65 -5.23
N LYS A 73 -15.23 -16.42 -6.29
CA LYS A 73 -14.73 -17.78 -6.46
C LYS A 73 -13.20 -17.88 -6.39
N LYS A 74 -12.47 -16.81 -6.70
CA LYS A 74 -11.01 -16.80 -6.78
C LYS A 74 -10.35 -16.13 -5.58
N PHE A 75 -10.93 -15.04 -5.07
CA PHE A 75 -10.33 -14.26 -3.99
C PHE A 75 -11.27 -14.13 -2.79
N ARG A 76 -10.69 -14.17 -1.60
CA ARG A 76 -11.39 -14.03 -0.33
C ARG A 76 -11.33 -12.59 0.16
N GLU A 77 -12.25 -12.24 1.04
CA GLU A 77 -12.15 -10.96 1.76
C GLU A 77 -10.80 -10.83 2.47
N GLY A 78 -10.20 -9.65 2.40
CA GLY A 78 -8.89 -9.36 2.94
C GLY A 78 -7.71 -9.73 2.04
N ASP A 79 -7.93 -10.44 0.93
CA ASP A 79 -6.84 -10.76 0.00
C ASP A 79 -6.20 -9.48 -0.54
N MET A 80 -4.87 -9.44 -0.47
CA MET A 80 -4.05 -8.34 -0.98
C MET A 80 -3.68 -8.61 -2.43
N LEU A 81 -3.93 -7.65 -3.31
CA LEU A 81 -3.70 -7.78 -4.75
C LEU A 81 -2.84 -6.63 -5.28
N LYS A 82 -1.87 -6.99 -6.13
CA LYS A 82 -1.05 -6.04 -6.86
C LYS A 82 -1.92 -5.16 -7.77
N ALA A 83 -1.60 -3.88 -7.90
CA ALA A 83 -2.24 -3.01 -8.89
C ALA A 83 -1.87 -3.42 -10.33
N ALA A 84 -2.86 -3.60 -11.20
CA ALA A 84 -2.64 -3.73 -12.66
C ALA A 84 -2.90 -2.41 -13.40
N GLY A 85 -3.62 -1.50 -12.77
CA GLY A 85 -3.88 -0.14 -13.25
C GLY A 85 -4.67 0.65 -12.22
N TRP A 86 -5.13 1.83 -12.61
CA TRP A 86 -5.86 2.73 -11.71
C TRP A 86 -7.17 2.15 -11.17
N ALA A 87 -7.89 1.40 -12.01
CA ALA A 87 -9.24 0.93 -11.71
C ALA A 87 -9.28 -0.49 -11.13
N ALA A 88 -8.25 -1.32 -11.36
CA ALA A 88 -8.33 -2.75 -11.08
C ALA A 88 -6.99 -3.39 -10.66
N PRO A 89 -7.06 -4.44 -9.82
CA PRO A 89 -5.90 -5.26 -9.47
C PRO A 89 -5.54 -6.28 -10.56
N ALA A 90 -4.30 -6.76 -10.49
CA ALA A 90 -3.87 -8.00 -11.12
C ALA A 90 -4.58 -9.18 -10.44
N ARG A 91 -5.37 -9.93 -11.21
CA ARG A 91 -6.17 -11.06 -10.70
C ARG A 91 -5.50 -12.42 -10.94
N ASN A 92 -4.17 -12.49 -10.92
CA ASN A 92 -3.44 -13.74 -11.10
C ASN A 92 -3.39 -14.59 -9.81
N PHE A 93 -2.92 -14.03 -8.69
CA PHE A 93 -2.85 -14.68 -7.36
C PHE A 93 -2.89 -13.65 -6.22
N ALA A 94 -3.25 -14.06 -5.01
CA ALA A 94 -3.21 -13.20 -3.83
C ALA A 94 -1.77 -13.03 -3.31
N ARG A 95 -1.42 -11.83 -2.85
CA ARG A 95 -0.09 -11.47 -2.30
C ARG A 95 0.00 -11.64 -0.79
N GLY A 96 -1.03 -12.25 -0.22
CA GLY A 96 -1.25 -12.29 1.21
C GLY A 96 -2.70 -11.98 1.53
N ASN A 97 -3.00 -11.95 2.82
CA ASN A 97 -4.33 -11.61 3.32
C ASN A 97 -4.19 -10.77 4.59
N VAL A 98 -4.81 -9.59 4.58
CA VAL A 98 -4.64 -8.61 5.66
C VAL A 98 -5.28 -9.05 6.97
N LEU A 99 -6.29 -9.92 6.92
CA LEU A 99 -7.02 -10.39 8.11
C LEU A 99 -6.21 -11.41 8.93
N ASN A 100 -5.33 -12.17 8.27
CA ASN A 100 -4.45 -13.12 8.94
C ASN A 100 -2.98 -12.65 9.00
N GLY A 101 -2.69 -11.44 8.50
CA GLY A 101 -1.36 -10.83 8.50
C GLY A 101 -0.38 -11.41 7.47
N ALA A 102 -0.76 -12.45 6.72
CA ALA A 102 0.14 -13.06 5.75
C ALA A 102 0.49 -12.06 4.64
N GLY A 103 1.78 -11.88 4.39
CA GLY A 103 2.29 -11.03 3.32
C GLY A 103 2.28 -9.53 3.62
N VAL A 104 1.81 -9.09 4.80
CA VAL A 104 1.77 -7.66 5.16
C VAL A 104 3.19 -7.09 5.25
N ASP A 105 4.10 -7.87 5.83
CA ASP A 105 5.54 -7.63 5.94
C ASP A 105 6.27 -7.58 4.58
N ASN A 106 5.65 -8.11 3.53
CA ASN A 106 6.21 -8.14 2.17
C ASN A 106 5.75 -6.94 1.32
N VAL A 107 4.82 -6.13 1.83
CA VAL A 107 4.38 -4.91 1.16
C VAL A 107 5.51 -3.88 1.18
N ARG A 108 5.68 -3.17 0.07
CA ARG A 108 6.72 -2.14 -0.08
C ARG A 108 6.10 -0.77 -0.20
N TRP A 109 6.90 0.28 -0.03
CA TRP A 109 6.43 1.64 -0.23
C TRP A 109 5.94 1.90 -1.67
N THR A 110 6.41 1.10 -2.63
CA THR A 110 5.96 1.09 -4.04
C THR A 110 4.65 0.32 -4.25
N GLY A 111 4.14 -0.38 -3.24
CA GLY A 111 2.88 -1.10 -3.25
C GLY A 111 2.97 -2.60 -2.99
N ILE A 112 1.83 -3.26 -3.19
CA ILE A 112 1.62 -4.70 -3.02
C ILE A 112 2.22 -5.42 -4.24
N GLY A 113 3.26 -6.24 -4.03
CA GLY A 113 4.06 -6.90 -5.08
C GLY A 113 3.53 -8.26 -5.51
#